data_AF-N6YDM5-F1
#
_entry.id   AF-N6YDM5-F1
#
_cell.length_a   1.000
_cell.length_b   1.000
_cell.length_c   1.000
_cell.angle_alpha   90.00
_cell.angle_beta   90.00
_cell.angle_gamma   90.00
#
_symmetry.space_group_name_H-M   'P 1'
#
loop_
_entity.id
_entity.type
_entity.pdbx_description
1 polymer ?
#
loop_
_entity_poly.entity_id
_entity_poly.type
_entity_poly.pdbx_seq_one_letter_code
_entity_poly.pdbx_strand_id
1 'polypeptide(L)'
;MSTALAIAGVTAVLRDRLNDGLVNHNVAGLIGNTVTVSVRAPDRVVPADGAESSQLNLFLYRVAPNAAWRNAGLPAHDPDGRHRVGNPPLALDLNYLLSAYSGGDLHAEILLGYAMQLLHEFPVLTREMIRAALTPSPDVGVLLPPALRALSDCGLTDQLEMLRITPLTIDTEEVSRLWSATQSSFRPSAAYQVSVVLIEATRSTRAPLPVLTRGERDPVSGRERGVVVTPDLVPPLPALEAVLPAAGQPAARLGEAVTLQGHHLDGSAREVLLASERFAVAETLPASGASESGRMVFSIPASRAADFPVGVYEARARLVRAGEPRPRDSNRLGFTLAPDITNLPQTVARNPAGDATVTITFTPELRAGQRATLIVGQRELAPQAYTAPTATLDFVIDNAETGAHLVRLRVDGIDSPIIDHSVVPPRFLDLRLTIT
;
A
#
# COMPACT_ATOMS: atom_id res chain seq x y z
N MET A 1 27.22 2.94 22.84
CA MET A 1 26.77 2.66 21.46
C MET A 1 27.86 3.09 20.49
N SER A 2 28.03 2.35 19.40
CA SER A 2 29.16 2.57 18.49
C SER A 2 28.90 3.70 17.50
N THR A 3 29.96 4.41 17.11
CA THR A 3 29.89 5.57 16.22
C THR A 3 30.21 5.19 14.77
N ALA A 4 30.25 6.16 13.86
CA ALA A 4 30.64 5.92 12.46
C ALA A 4 32.04 5.29 12.30
N LEU A 5 32.90 5.40 13.32
CA LEU A 5 34.23 4.80 13.35
C LEU A 5 34.23 3.30 13.62
N ALA A 6 33.07 2.71 13.96
CA ALA A 6 32.93 1.31 14.31
C ALA A 6 33.46 0.35 13.22
N ILE A 7 33.21 0.64 11.94
CA ILE A 7 33.70 -0.22 10.83
C ILE A 7 35.23 -0.30 10.86
N ALA A 8 35.90 0.85 10.95
CA ALA A 8 37.35 0.91 11.02
C ALA A 8 37.88 0.30 12.33
N GLY A 9 37.17 0.46 13.44
CA GLY A 9 37.48 -0.19 14.71
C GLY A 9 37.45 -1.71 14.60
N VAL A 10 36.43 -2.30 13.96
CA VAL A 10 36.36 -3.76 13.72
C VAL A 10 37.54 -4.22 12.89
N THR A 11 37.86 -3.52 11.80
CA THR A 11 39.03 -3.86 10.97
C THR A 11 40.34 -3.79 11.75
N ALA A 12 40.51 -2.79 12.61
CA ALA A 12 41.69 -2.64 13.45
C ALA A 12 41.81 -3.77 14.49
N VAL A 13 40.72 -4.14 15.16
CA VAL A 13 40.67 -5.25 16.12
C VAL A 13 41.03 -6.58 15.44
N LEU A 14 40.48 -6.85 14.25
CA LEU A 14 40.81 -8.07 13.50
C LEU A 14 42.27 -8.11 13.07
N ARG A 15 42.81 -6.98 12.59
CA ARG A 15 44.21 -6.86 12.19
C ARG A 15 45.15 -7.10 13.39
N ASP A 16 44.85 -6.48 14.52
CA ASP A 16 45.61 -6.63 15.76
C ASP A 16 45.58 -8.10 16.23
N ARG A 17 44.40 -8.73 16.22
CA ARG A 17 44.28 -10.14 16.56
C ARG A 17 45.10 -11.06 15.66
N LEU A 18 45.03 -10.87 14.35
CA LEU A 18 45.82 -11.66 13.39
C LEU A 18 47.33 -11.45 13.64
N ASN A 19 47.75 -10.21 13.89
CA ASN A 19 49.15 -9.88 14.15
C ASN A 19 49.65 -10.55 15.44
N ASP A 20 48.91 -10.41 16.53
CA ASP A 20 49.21 -11.06 17.82
C ASP A 20 49.25 -12.58 17.69
N GLY A 21 48.27 -13.17 16.98
CA GLY A 21 48.20 -14.61 16.77
C GLY A 21 49.42 -15.15 16.01
N LEU A 22 49.87 -14.45 14.96
CA LEU A 22 51.06 -14.81 14.20
C LEU A 22 52.35 -14.68 15.02
N VAL A 23 52.45 -13.66 15.87
CA VAL A 23 53.59 -13.45 16.78
C VAL A 23 53.63 -14.54 17.86
N ASN A 24 52.49 -14.81 18.50
CA ASN A 24 52.39 -15.80 19.59
C ASN A 24 52.70 -17.23 19.14
N HIS A 25 52.40 -17.58 17.88
CA HIS A 25 52.73 -18.87 17.29
C HIS A 25 54.13 -18.91 16.64
N ASN A 26 54.93 -17.84 16.77
CA ASN A 26 56.26 -17.70 16.17
C ASN A 26 56.29 -18.06 14.67
N VAL A 27 55.26 -17.65 13.92
CA VAL A 27 55.10 -18.00 12.51
C VAL A 27 56.24 -17.42 11.67
N ALA A 28 56.73 -16.22 12.03
CA ALA A 28 57.91 -15.63 11.40
C ALA A 28 59.16 -16.51 11.55
N GLY A 29 59.36 -17.15 12.70
CA GLY A 29 60.46 -18.08 12.92
C GLY A 29 60.30 -19.39 12.13
N LEU A 30 59.07 -19.87 11.96
CA LEU A 30 58.77 -21.07 11.16
C LEU A 30 59.04 -20.85 9.66
N ILE A 31 58.66 -19.67 9.15
CA ILE A 31 58.79 -19.30 7.74
C ILE A 31 60.19 -18.73 7.42
N GLY A 32 60.93 -18.30 8.44
CA GLY A 32 62.24 -17.65 8.29
C GLY A 32 62.17 -16.22 7.73
N ASN A 33 60.98 -15.61 7.71
CA ASN A 33 60.72 -14.28 7.15
C ASN A 33 59.85 -13.44 8.08
N THR A 34 59.95 -12.11 7.95
CA THR A 34 59.03 -11.20 8.64
C THR A 34 57.63 -11.33 8.05
N VAL A 35 56.64 -11.56 8.91
CA VAL A 35 55.22 -11.63 8.52
C VAL A 35 54.52 -10.36 8.95
N THR A 36 53.71 -9.78 8.06
CA THR A 36 52.91 -8.59 8.37
C THR A 36 51.44 -8.80 8.05
N VAL A 37 50.57 -8.04 8.72
CA VAL A 37 49.13 -8.01 8.42
C VAL A 37 48.74 -6.64 7.87
N SER A 38 48.23 -6.64 6.64
CA SER A 38 47.72 -5.47 5.93
C SER A 38 46.19 -5.50 5.83
N VAL A 39 45.59 -4.32 5.60
CA VAL A 39 44.13 -4.11 5.48
C VAL A 39 43.82 -3.27 4.24
N ARG A 40 44.52 -3.55 3.14
CA ARG A 40 44.50 -2.76 1.91
C ARG A 40 43.63 -3.42 0.85
N ALA A 41 43.25 -2.64 -0.15
CA ALA A 41 42.72 -3.20 -1.38
C ALA A 41 43.79 -4.09 -2.05
N PRO A 42 43.42 -5.24 -2.67
CA PRO A 42 44.38 -6.21 -3.21
C PRO A 42 45.43 -5.63 -4.16
N ASP A 43 45.07 -4.64 -4.98
CA ASP A 43 45.95 -3.92 -5.92
C ASP A 43 47.09 -3.14 -5.24
N ARG A 44 46.98 -2.87 -3.93
CA ARG A 44 47.94 -2.08 -3.15
C ARG A 44 48.74 -2.89 -2.13
N VAL A 45 48.60 -4.22 -2.17
CA VAL A 45 49.28 -5.13 -1.25
C VAL A 45 50.71 -5.40 -1.71
N VAL A 46 50.90 -5.71 -2.99
CA VAL A 46 52.22 -5.91 -3.60
C VAL A 46 52.76 -4.55 -4.05
N PRO A 47 53.98 -4.14 -3.66
CA PRO A 47 54.56 -2.89 -4.11
C PRO A 47 54.85 -2.90 -5.63
N ALA A 48 55.05 -1.72 -6.22
CA ALA A 48 55.25 -1.57 -7.67
C ALA A 48 56.52 -2.25 -8.22
N ASP A 49 57.47 -2.60 -7.35
CA ASP A 49 58.67 -3.38 -7.69
C ASP A 49 58.39 -4.90 -7.83
N GLY A 50 57.16 -5.34 -7.52
CA GLY A 50 56.74 -6.73 -7.61
C GLY A 50 57.23 -7.63 -6.49
N ALA A 51 57.85 -7.09 -5.43
CA ALA A 51 58.38 -7.88 -4.34
C ALA A 51 57.25 -8.42 -3.43
N GLU A 52 57.02 -9.73 -3.45
CA GLU A 52 56.03 -10.40 -2.61
C GLU A 52 56.61 -10.82 -1.25
N SER A 53 56.48 -9.94 -0.25
CA SER A 53 56.74 -10.29 1.14
C SER A 53 55.67 -11.24 1.69
N SER A 54 56.05 -12.16 2.58
CA SER A 54 55.10 -13.00 3.33
C SER A 54 54.19 -12.13 4.20
N GLN A 55 52.91 -12.01 3.83
CA GLN A 55 51.93 -11.17 4.53
C GLN A 55 50.50 -11.70 4.40
N LEU A 56 49.67 -11.40 5.38
CA LEU A 56 48.22 -11.57 5.30
C LEU A 56 47.56 -10.23 4.98
N ASN A 57 46.59 -10.23 4.06
CA ASN A 57 45.76 -9.06 3.79
C ASN A 57 44.30 -9.34 4.12
N LEU A 58 43.71 -8.49 4.95
CA LEU A 58 42.31 -8.53 5.34
C LEU A 58 41.55 -7.41 4.61
N PHE A 59 40.80 -7.78 3.59
CA PHE A 59 40.11 -6.83 2.70
C PHE A 59 38.60 -6.81 2.96
N LEU A 60 38.04 -5.65 3.34
CA LEU A 60 36.59 -5.46 3.47
C LEU A 60 35.96 -5.28 2.07
N TYR A 61 35.40 -6.35 1.51
CA TYR A 61 34.88 -6.33 0.13
C TYR A 61 33.38 -6.03 0.04
N ARG A 62 32.61 -6.26 1.11
CA ARG A 62 31.17 -6.00 1.11
C ARG A 62 30.64 -5.63 2.50
N VAL A 63 29.84 -4.58 2.56
CA VAL A 63 29.06 -4.17 3.74
C VAL A 63 27.58 -4.35 3.41
N ALA A 64 26.85 -5.09 4.25
CA ALA A 64 25.43 -5.37 4.02
C ALA A 64 24.59 -5.05 5.28
N PRO A 65 23.32 -4.65 5.14
CA PRO A 65 22.42 -4.53 6.28
C PRO A 65 22.17 -5.88 6.94
N ASN A 66 22.23 -5.93 8.28
CA ASN A 66 21.95 -7.15 9.02
C ASN A 66 20.46 -7.50 8.98
N ALA A 67 20.12 -8.73 8.57
CA ALA A 67 18.74 -9.13 8.36
C ALA A 67 17.89 -9.19 9.66
N ALA A 68 18.50 -9.50 10.80
CA ALA A 68 17.79 -9.58 12.08
C ALA A 68 17.48 -8.19 12.65
N TRP A 69 18.38 -7.22 12.45
CA TRP A 69 18.27 -5.89 13.05
C TRP A 69 17.78 -4.79 12.11
N ARG A 70 17.76 -4.99 10.79
CA ARG A 70 17.36 -3.94 9.82
C ARG A 70 15.96 -3.37 10.04
N ASN A 71 15.07 -4.14 10.69
CA ASN A 71 13.68 -3.76 10.96
C ASN A 71 13.44 -3.41 12.45
N ALA A 72 14.50 -3.32 13.27
CA ALA A 72 14.37 -3.01 14.70
C ALA A 72 13.78 -1.60 14.95
N GLY A 73 13.95 -0.68 14.00
CA GLY A 73 13.29 0.62 14.01
C GLY A 73 13.61 1.46 12.78
N LEU A 74 12.66 2.29 12.37
CA LEU A 74 12.87 3.29 11.33
C LEU A 74 13.20 4.65 11.95
N PRO A 75 14.03 5.49 11.30
CA PRO A 75 14.22 6.87 11.69
C PRO A 75 12.89 7.64 11.78
N ALA A 76 12.31 7.73 12.97
CA ALA A 76 11.05 8.41 13.20
C ALA A 76 11.25 9.92 13.36
N HIS A 77 10.35 10.69 12.78
CA HIS A 77 10.29 12.15 12.92
C HIS A 77 8.98 12.56 13.60
N ASP A 78 8.95 13.79 14.11
CA ASP A 78 7.75 14.40 14.62
C ASP A 78 6.74 14.68 13.48
N PRO A 79 5.47 14.99 13.80
CA PRO A 79 4.44 15.25 12.79
C PRO A 79 4.80 16.37 11.79
N ASP A 80 5.61 17.35 12.23
CA ASP A 80 6.09 18.45 11.38
C ASP A 80 7.34 18.07 10.55
N GLY A 81 7.88 16.87 10.73
CA GLY A 81 9.06 16.35 10.02
C GLY A 81 10.38 17.05 10.36
N ARG A 82 10.41 17.95 11.36
CA ARG A 82 11.55 18.80 11.69
C ARG A 82 12.49 18.19 12.70
N HIS A 83 11.96 17.37 13.61
CA HIS A 83 12.74 16.81 14.71
C HIS A 83 12.70 15.29 14.70
N ARG A 84 13.84 14.68 14.99
CA ARG A 84 13.95 13.23 15.14
C ARG A 84 13.41 12.81 16.51
N VAL A 85 12.59 11.76 16.51
CA VAL A 85 11.97 11.19 17.73
C VAL A 85 12.68 9.90 18.15
N GLY A 86 13.45 9.27 17.25
CA GLY A 86 14.22 8.06 17.54
C GLY A 86 15.56 8.00 16.81
N ASN A 87 16.52 7.30 17.40
CA ASN A 87 17.80 6.96 16.79
C ASN A 87 17.99 5.44 16.69
N PRO A 88 17.24 4.74 15.81
CA PRO A 88 17.51 3.32 15.64
C PRO A 88 18.95 3.12 15.09
N PRO A 89 19.70 2.12 15.59
CA PRO A 89 21.04 1.85 15.12
C PRO A 89 21.03 1.31 13.69
N LEU A 90 22.02 1.72 12.89
CA LEU A 90 22.33 1.13 11.60
C LEU A 90 23.07 -0.19 11.85
N ALA A 91 22.38 -1.30 11.61
CA ALA A 91 22.92 -2.64 11.81
C ALA A 91 23.54 -3.20 10.53
N LEU A 92 24.82 -3.56 10.61
CA LEU A 92 25.64 -3.98 9.47
C LEU A 92 26.31 -5.32 9.73
N ASP A 93 26.45 -6.08 8.65
CA ASP A 93 27.32 -7.24 8.52
C ASP A 93 28.50 -6.86 7.62
N LEU A 94 29.72 -7.07 8.11
CA LEU A 94 30.96 -6.74 7.42
C LEU A 94 31.59 -8.02 6.84
N ASN A 95 31.75 -8.09 5.53
CA ASN A 95 32.32 -9.26 4.86
C ASN A 95 33.75 -8.99 4.44
N TYR A 96 34.66 -9.75 5.01
CA TYR A 96 36.09 -9.67 4.78
C TYR A 96 36.59 -10.85 3.94
N LEU A 97 37.54 -10.58 3.06
CA LEU A 97 38.34 -11.57 2.37
C LEU A 97 39.74 -11.55 2.99
N LEU A 98 40.11 -12.64 3.64
CA LEU A 98 41.46 -12.88 4.13
C LEU A 98 42.26 -13.56 3.02
N SER A 99 43.40 -12.97 2.63
CA SER A 99 44.24 -13.46 1.53
C SER A 99 45.70 -13.53 1.96
N ALA A 100 46.40 -14.59 1.56
CA ALA A 100 47.81 -14.79 1.89
C ALA A 100 48.71 -14.50 0.68
N TYR A 101 49.74 -13.67 0.89
CA TYR A 101 50.73 -13.30 -0.11
C TYR A 101 52.10 -13.79 0.34
N SER A 102 52.87 -14.38 -0.56
CA SER A 102 54.25 -14.80 -0.31
C SER A 102 54.94 -15.17 -1.61
N GLY A 103 56.24 -14.85 -1.73
CA GLY A 103 57.09 -15.37 -2.80
C GLY A 103 57.74 -16.74 -2.52
N GLY A 104 57.61 -17.28 -1.30
CA GLY A 104 58.20 -18.58 -0.91
C GLY A 104 57.21 -19.75 -0.97
N ASP A 105 57.72 -20.95 -1.29
CA ASP A 105 56.94 -22.19 -1.38
C ASP A 105 56.24 -22.54 -0.06
N LEU A 106 54.96 -22.92 -0.13
CA LEU A 106 54.10 -23.31 1.01
C LEU A 106 53.83 -22.22 2.06
N HIS A 107 54.51 -21.08 1.99
CA HIS A 107 54.37 -20.02 2.98
C HIS A 107 52.96 -19.43 3.00
N ALA A 108 52.32 -19.29 1.83
CA ALA A 108 50.97 -18.74 1.73
C ALA A 108 49.93 -19.68 2.38
N GLU A 109 50.06 -20.99 2.17
CA GLU A 109 49.22 -22.03 2.75
C GLU A 109 49.41 -22.12 4.27
N ILE A 110 50.66 -22.05 4.75
CA ILE A 110 50.98 -22.02 6.19
C ILE A 110 50.34 -20.79 6.84
N LEU A 111 50.53 -19.61 6.25
CA LEU A 111 49.95 -18.37 6.76
C LEU A 111 48.42 -18.41 6.81
N LEU A 112 47.79 -18.88 5.72
CA LEU A 112 46.34 -18.99 5.66
C LEU A 112 45.81 -20.01 6.68
N GLY A 113 46.47 -21.16 6.84
CA GLY A 113 46.10 -22.18 7.82
C GLY A 113 46.11 -21.65 9.25
N TYR A 114 47.20 -20.99 9.67
CA TYR A 114 47.29 -20.38 10.99
C TYR A 114 46.23 -19.29 11.22
N ALA A 115 45.99 -18.46 10.21
CA ALA A 115 45.00 -17.40 10.32
C ALA A 115 43.58 -17.96 10.42
N MET A 116 43.25 -19.00 9.64
CA MET A 116 41.97 -19.68 9.72
C MET A 116 41.76 -20.37 11.07
N GLN A 117 42.80 -21.02 11.61
CA GLN A 117 42.78 -21.59 12.96
C GLN A 117 42.51 -20.50 14.01
N LEU A 118 43.22 -19.39 13.95
CA LEU A 118 43.06 -18.29 14.90
C LEU A 118 41.63 -17.71 14.89
N LEU A 119 41.06 -17.48 13.71
CA LEU A 119 39.68 -16.99 13.59
C LEU A 119 38.63 -18.02 14.02
N HIS A 120 38.97 -19.31 13.97
CA HIS A 120 38.11 -20.39 14.46
C HIS A 120 38.15 -20.54 15.98
N GLU A 121 39.32 -20.32 16.60
CA GLU A 121 39.50 -20.34 18.06
C GLU A 121 38.88 -19.13 18.74
N PHE A 122 38.85 -17.97 18.06
CA PHE A 122 38.26 -16.73 18.57
C PHE A 122 37.06 -16.27 17.71
N PRO A 123 35.95 -17.02 17.68
CA PRO A 123 34.79 -16.68 16.85
C PRO A 123 33.98 -15.51 17.42
N VAL A 124 34.23 -15.10 18.66
CA VAL A 124 33.59 -13.94 19.30
C VAL A 124 34.68 -12.98 19.78
N LEU A 125 34.63 -11.73 19.35
CA LEU A 125 35.53 -10.70 19.83
C LEU A 125 34.98 -10.16 21.15
N THR A 126 35.63 -10.52 22.26
CA THR A 126 35.20 -10.07 23.59
C THR A 126 35.50 -8.58 23.79
N ARG A 127 34.87 -7.99 24.80
CA ARG A 127 35.05 -6.58 25.14
C ARG A 127 36.48 -6.27 25.55
N GLU A 128 37.15 -7.21 26.22
CA GLU A 128 38.55 -7.12 26.61
C GLU A 128 39.47 -7.13 25.38
N MET A 129 39.21 -7.99 24.40
CA MET A 129 39.98 -8.04 23.15
C MET A 129 39.85 -6.73 22.37
N ILE A 130 38.63 -6.18 22.27
CA ILE A 130 38.38 -4.90 21.61
C ILE A 130 39.12 -3.77 22.34
N ARG A 131 39.07 -3.74 23.67
CA ARG A 131 39.77 -2.73 24.48
C ARG A 131 41.29 -2.83 24.35
N ALA A 132 41.84 -4.04 24.35
CA ALA A 132 43.27 -4.26 24.19
C ALA A 132 43.78 -3.72 22.84
N ALA A 133 43.02 -3.98 21.76
CA ALA A 133 43.39 -3.55 20.41
C ALA A 133 43.23 -2.03 20.18
N LEU A 134 42.19 -1.41 20.75
CA LEU A 134 41.88 0.01 20.51
C LEU A 134 42.52 0.97 21.53
N THR A 135 42.85 0.47 22.72
CA THR A 135 43.50 1.23 23.80
C THR A 135 44.67 0.40 24.38
N PRO A 136 45.75 0.21 23.60
CA PRO A 136 46.89 -0.59 24.06
C PRO A 136 47.59 0.07 25.25
N SER A 137 48.11 -0.75 26.17
CA SER A 137 48.89 -0.31 27.34
C SER A 137 50.33 -0.82 27.23
N PRO A 138 51.37 0.03 27.42
CA PRO A 138 51.33 1.45 27.82
C PRO A 138 50.78 2.38 26.73
N ASP A 139 50.25 3.54 27.14
CA ASP A 139 49.61 4.50 26.22
C ASP A 139 50.61 5.07 25.20
N VAL A 140 50.45 4.67 23.93
CA VAL A 140 51.27 5.10 22.79
C VAL A 140 50.62 6.29 22.05
N GLY A 141 49.60 6.92 22.63
CA GLY A 141 48.69 7.89 22.00
C GLY A 141 49.31 9.16 21.41
N VAL A 142 50.59 9.45 21.65
CA VAL A 142 51.29 10.59 21.00
C VAL A 142 51.99 10.16 19.69
N LEU A 143 52.35 8.87 19.55
CA LEU A 143 53.10 8.33 18.40
C LEU A 143 52.19 7.66 17.36
N LEU A 144 50.92 7.42 17.68
CA LEU A 144 49.96 6.79 16.77
C LEU A 144 49.42 7.79 15.72
N PRO A 145 49.22 7.37 14.46
CA PRO A 145 48.54 8.15 13.44
C PRO A 145 47.17 8.68 13.92
N PRO A 146 46.76 9.90 13.54
CA PRO A 146 45.50 10.51 13.99
C PRO A 146 44.26 9.62 13.83
N ALA A 147 44.20 8.84 12.75
CA ALA A 147 43.09 7.93 12.50
C ALA A 147 42.99 6.80 13.53
N LEU A 148 44.12 6.18 13.92
CA LEU A 148 44.12 5.11 14.92
C LEU A 148 43.78 5.65 16.32
N ARG A 149 44.20 6.88 16.63
CA ARG A 149 43.84 7.54 17.88
C ARG A 149 42.34 7.78 17.99
N ALA A 150 41.69 8.19 16.89
CA ALA A 150 40.24 8.37 16.88
C ALA A 150 39.46 7.06 17.08
N LEU A 151 40.07 5.89 16.81
CA LEU A 151 39.37 4.60 16.98
C LEU A 151 39.13 4.23 18.45
N SER A 152 39.87 4.81 19.41
CA SER A 152 39.56 4.61 20.84
C SER A 152 38.13 5.05 21.17
N ASP A 153 37.63 6.06 20.44
CA ASP A 153 36.32 6.68 20.66
C ASP A 153 35.22 6.05 19.79
N CYS A 154 35.49 4.91 19.13
CA CYS A 154 34.50 4.25 18.27
C CYS A 154 33.33 3.62 19.03
N GLY A 155 33.45 3.42 20.35
CA GLY A 155 32.38 2.93 21.21
C GLY A 155 31.96 1.47 20.96
N LEU A 156 32.79 0.67 20.26
CA LEU A 156 32.52 -0.75 19.98
C LEU A 156 32.37 -1.58 21.26
N THR A 157 33.13 -1.27 22.30
CA THR A 157 33.04 -1.97 23.60
C THR A 157 31.69 -1.79 24.30
N ASP A 158 31.04 -0.64 24.06
CA ASP A 158 29.76 -0.26 24.67
C ASP A 158 28.56 -0.61 23.80
N GLN A 159 28.78 -1.35 22.71
CA GLN A 159 27.71 -1.86 21.88
C GLN A 159 26.92 -2.94 22.64
N LEU A 160 25.61 -3.03 22.35
CA LEU A 160 24.72 -4.04 22.93
C LEU A 160 25.17 -5.47 22.59
N GLU A 161 25.32 -5.75 21.29
CA GLU A 161 25.70 -7.06 20.76
C GLU A 161 27.23 -7.22 20.68
N MET A 162 27.73 -8.42 20.96
CA MET A 162 29.13 -8.78 20.72
C MET A 162 29.38 -9.03 19.23
N LEU A 163 30.61 -8.79 18.78
CA LEU A 163 31.01 -9.08 17.41
C LEU A 163 31.33 -10.57 17.26
N ARG A 164 30.68 -11.22 16.31
CA ARG A 164 30.87 -12.64 15.97
C ARG A 164 31.45 -12.76 14.57
N ILE A 165 32.53 -13.54 14.47
CA ILE A 165 33.20 -13.89 13.22
C ILE A 165 32.64 -15.25 12.77
N THR A 166 32.21 -15.33 11.52
CA THR A 166 31.68 -16.55 10.92
C THR A 166 32.41 -16.80 9.60
N PRO A 167 32.93 -18.01 9.34
CA PRO A 167 33.43 -18.34 8.01
C PRO A 167 32.29 -18.27 6.99
N LEU A 168 32.59 -17.71 5.82
CA LEU A 168 31.68 -17.62 4.69
C LEU A 168 32.24 -18.43 3.53
N THR A 169 31.42 -19.26 2.92
CA THR A 169 31.74 -19.93 1.66
C THR A 169 31.38 -19.01 0.50
N ILE A 170 32.38 -18.60 -0.30
CA ILE A 170 32.16 -17.86 -1.55
C ILE A 170 32.32 -18.84 -2.71
N ASP A 171 31.48 -18.71 -3.73
CA ASP A 171 31.61 -19.52 -4.93
C ASP A 171 32.87 -19.15 -5.74
N THR A 172 33.43 -20.11 -6.48
CA THR A 172 34.65 -19.92 -7.25
C THR A 172 34.49 -18.82 -8.30
N GLU A 173 33.30 -18.69 -8.91
CA GLU A 173 33.01 -17.64 -9.87
C GLU A 173 33.01 -16.25 -9.21
N GLU A 174 32.38 -16.11 -8.04
CA GLU A 174 32.35 -14.85 -7.30
C GLU A 174 33.76 -14.42 -6.85
N VAL A 175 34.57 -15.36 -6.34
CA VAL A 175 35.96 -15.07 -6.00
C VAL A 175 36.74 -14.64 -7.24
N SER A 176 36.61 -15.35 -8.37
CA SER A 176 37.27 -14.99 -9.63
C SER A 176 36.89 -13.58 -10.11
N ARG A 177 35.61 -13.22 -10.04
CA ARG A 177 35.13 -11.87 -10.37
C ARG A 177 35.69 -10.81 -9.43
N LEU A 178 35.79 -11.10 -8.13
CA LEU A 178 36.34 -10.16 -7.14
C LEU A 178 37.81 -9.83 -7.43
N TRP A 179 38.64 -10.85 -7.67
CA TRP A 179 40.06 -10.65 -8.01
C TRP A 179 40.24 -9.92 -9.34
N SER A 180 39.45 -10.30 -10.36
CA SER A 180 39.45 -9.63 -11.67
C SER A 180 39.07 -8.15 -11.56
N ALA A 181 38.06 -7.82 -10.75
CA ALA A 181 37.62 -6.45 -10.52
C ALA A 181 38.69 -5.59 -9.83
N THR A 182 39.50 -6.19 -8.96
CA THR A 182 40.64 -5.53 -8.32
C THR A 182 41.90 -5.47 -9.19
N GLN A 183 41.87 -6.06 -10.39
CA GLN A 183 43.04 -6.17 -11.29
C GLN A 183 44.27 -6.81 -10.60
N SER A 184 44.02 -7.70 -9.63
CA SER A 184 45.07 -8.37 -8.86
C SER A 184 45.10 -9.85 -9.19
N SER A 185 46.29 -10.44 -9.15
CA SER A 185 46.48 -11.88 -9.30
C SER A 185 45.81 -12.63 -8.16
N PHE A 186 45.11 -13.72 -8.48
CA PHE A 186 44.44 -14.57 -7.50
C PHE A 186 45.42 -15.10 -6.44
N ARG A 187 45.00 -15.11 -5.18
CA ARG A 187 45.75 -15.65 -4.04
C ARG A 187 44.88 -16.59 -3.21
N PRO A 188 45.49 -17.57 -2.50
CA PRO A 188 44.79 -18.37 -1.50
C PRO A 188 44.04 -17.46 -0.53
N SER A 189 42.73 -17.66 -0.42
CA SER A 189 41.86 -16.78 0.34
C SER A 189 40.70 -17.50 1.01
N ALA A 190 40.27 -16.96 2.15
CA ALA A 190 39.14 -17.40 2.94
C ALA A 190 38.25 -16.20 3.30
N ALA A 191 36.94 -16.37 3.24
CA ALA A 191 36.02 -15.29 3.52
C ALA A 191 35.39 -15.42 4.91
N TYR A 192 35.15 -14.27 5.53
CA TYR A 192 34.57 -14.18 6.86
C TYR A 192 33.53 -13.07 6.92
N GLN A 193 32.43 -13.32 7.62
CA GLN A 193 31.44 -12.33 7.97
C GLN A 193 31.58 -11.96 9.45
N VAL A 194 31.61 -10.67 9.75
CA VAL A 194 31.54 -10.13 11.11
C VAL A 194 30.17 -9.50 11.33
N SER A 195 29.44 -10.00 12.32
CA SER A 195 28.07 -9.61 12.66
C SER A 195 27.91 -9.48 14.18
N VAL A 196 27.18 -8.52 14.74
CA VAL A 196 26.52 -7.36 14.10
C VAL A 196 27.23 -6.08 14.54
N VAL A 197 27.45 -5.15 13.61
CA VAL A 197 27.98 -3.81 13.91
C VAL A 197 26.81 -2.83 13.96
N LEU A 198 26.63 -2.13 15.08
CA LEU A 198 25.50 -1.25 15.35
C LEU A 198 25.96 0.19 15.47
N ILE A 199 25.80 0.99 14.41
CA ILE A 199 26.19 2.40 14.39
C ILE A 199 24.98 3.25 14.78
N GLU A 200 25.08 4.00 15.87
CA GLU A 200 23.99 4.86 16.35
C GLU A 200 24.39 6.33 16.38
N ALA A 201 23.46 7.20 16.01
CA ALA A 201 23.64 8.64 16.16
C ALA A 201 23.42 9.05 17.62
N THR A 202 24.32 9.88 18.15
CA THR A 202 24.24 10.41 19.53
C THR A 202 23.43 11.72 19.66
N ARG A 203 22.85 12.21 18.55
CA ARG A 203 22.05 13.45 18.58
C ARG A 203 20.80 13.27 19.43
N SER A 204 20.44 14.28 20.22
CA SER A 204 19.24 14.24 21.07
C SER A 204 17.99 13.96 20.24
N THR A 205 17.19 12.98 20.67
CA THR A 205 15.80 12.81 20.27
C THR A 205 14.91 13.58 21.24
N ARG A 206 13.81 14.15 20.74
CA ARG A 206 12.80 14.74 21.64
C ARG A 206 12.04 13.61 22.32
N ALA A 207 12.00 13.64 23.65
CA ALA A 207 11.10 12.77 24.41
C ALA A 207 9.64 13.18 24.08
N PRO A 208 8.78 12.25 23.61
CA PRO A 208 7.40 12.57 23.35
C PRO A 208 6.68 12.93 24.65
N LEU A 209 5.73 13.86 24.59
CA LEU A 209 4.84 14.12 25.71
C LEU A 209 3.95 12.88 25.95
N PRO A 210 3.61 12.57 27.22
CA PRO A 210 2.64 11.52 27.52
C PRO A 210 1.33 11.75 26.77
N VAL A 211 0.79 10.70 26.14
CA VAL A 211 -0.52 10.76 25.49
C VAL A 211 -1.58 10.94 26.57
N LEU A 212 -2.24 12.10 26.61
CA LEU A 212 -3.24 12.42 27.61
C LEU A 212 -4.59 11.72 27.35
N THR A 213 -4.94 11.51 26.08
CA THR A 213 -6.22 10.89 25.70
C THR A 213 -6.13 10.04 24.43
N ARG A 214 -6.77 8.87 24.40
CA ARG A 214 -6.84 7.93 23.26
C ARG A 214 -8.18 7.98 22.50
N GLY A 215 -8.90 9.09 22.60
CA GLY A 215 -10.20 9.29 21.96
C GLY A 215 -11.10 10.21 22.78
N GLU A 216 -12.31 10.45 22.27
CA GLU A 216 -13.33 11.19 23.01
C GLU A 216 -13.65 10.48 24.34
N ARG A 217 -13.86 11.29 25.38
CA ARG A 217 -14.22 10.81 26.71
C ARG A 217 -15.73 10.68 26.79
N ASP A 218 -16.21 9.49 27.13
CA ASP A 218 -17.62 9.27 27.39
C ASP A 218 -18.05 10.16 28.57
N PRO A 219 -19.03 11.06 28.38
CA PRO A 219 -19.47 11.99 29.42
C PRO A 219 -20.12 11.30 30.63
N VAL A 220 -20.62 10.07 30.48
CA VAL A 220 -21.27 9.31 31.56
C VAL A 220 -20.26 8.48 32.34
N SER A 221 -19.46 7.66 31.64
CA SER A 221 -18.50 6.77 32.30
C SER A 221 -17.17 7.44 32.65
N GLY A 222 -16.88 8.61 32.07
CA GLY A 222 -15.59 9.29 32.22
C GLY A 222 -14.41 8.53 31.62
N ARG A 223 -14.66 7.43 30.89
CA ARG A 223 -13.64 6.62 30.23
C ARG A 223 -13.41 7.15 28.82
N GLU A 224 -12.16 7.08 28.38
CA GLU A 224 -11.84 7.32 26.97
C GLU A 224 -12.35 6.17 26.13
N ARG A 225 -12.86 6.50 24.94
CA ARG A 225 -13.27 5.52 23.94
C ARG A 225 -12.13 4.53 23.60
N GLY A 226 -10.88 4.99 23.64
CA GLY A 226 -9.71 4.18 23.33
C GLY A 226 -9.65 3.74 21.86
N VAL A 227 -8.78 2.75 21.60
CA VAL A 227 -8.68 2.12 20.28
C VAL A 227 -9.86 1.16 20.11
N VAL A 228 -10.73 1.43 19.13
CA VAL A 228 -11.85 0.55 18.81
C VAL A 228 -11.30 -0.67 18.07
N VAL A 229 -11.39 -1.84 18.69
CA VAL A 229 -11.06 -3.12 18.08
C VAL A 229 -12.37 -3.83 17.76
N THR A 230 -12.65 -4.03 16.48
CA THR A 230 -13.78 -4.82 16.01
C THR A 230 -13.27 -6.15 15.48
N PRO A 231 -13.65 -7.30 16.08
CA PRO A 231 -13.18 -8.62 15.66
C PRO A 231 -13.93 -9.15 14.43
N ASP A 232 -14.24 -8.27 13.48
CA ASP A 232 -15.03 -8.58 12.28
C ASP A 232 -14.18 -8.41 11.01
N LEU A 233 -14.48 -9.20 9.99
CA LEU A 233 -13.91 -9.08 8.65
C LEU A 233 -14.60 -7.97 7.84
N VAL A 234 -15.83 -7.59 8.22
CA VAL A 234 -16.55 -6.47 7.61
C VAL A 234 -16.09 -5.16 8.25
N PRO A 235 -15.65 -4.16 7.48
CA PRO A 235 -15.29 -2.87 8.02
C PRO A 235 -16.41 -2.28 8.87
N PRO A 236 -16.11 -1.68 10.03
CA PRO A 236 -17.12 -1.17 10.94
C PRO A 236 -17.65 0.18 10.45
N LEU A 237 -17.87 0.36 9.16
CA LEU A 237 -18.43 1.56 8.56
C LEU A 237 -19.63 1.14 7.70
N PRO A 238 -20.69 1.98 7.62
CA PRO A 238 -21.76 1.75 6.66
C PRO A 238 -21.23 1.61 5.24
N ALA A 239 -21.63 0.56 4.54
CA ALA A 239 -21.21 0.31 3.18
C ALA A 239 -22.41 -0.20 2.36
N LEU A 240 -22.51 0.27 1.12
CA LEU A 240 -23.46 -0.16 0.11
C LEU A 240 -22.76 -1.09 -0.87
N GLU A 241 -23.40 -2.21 -1.17
CA GLU A 241 -22.96 -3.20 -2.15
C GLU A 241 -23.83 -3.18 -3.41
N ALA A 242 -25.14 -2.91 -3.27
CA ALA A 242 -26.07 -2.85 -4.39
C ALA A 242 -27.20 -1.84 -4.17
N VAL A 243 -27.71 -1.32 -5.29
CA VAL A 243 -28.97 -0.56 -5.37
C VAL A 243 -29.93 -1.38 -6.22
N LEU A 244 -31.03 -1.83 -5.62
CA LEU A 244 -31.99 -2.74 -6.22
C LEU A 244 -33.34 -2.03 -6.38
N PRO A 245 -33.74 -1.69 -7.61
CA PRO A 245 -35.09 -1.19 -7.89
C PRO A 245 -36.18 -2.20 -7.52
N ALA A 246 -37.42 -1.72 -7.40
CA ALA A 246 -38.58 -2.54 -7.10
C ALA A 246 -38.74 -3.69 -8.10
N ALA A 247 -39.26 -4.83 -7.63
CA ALA A 247 -39.59 -6.00 -8.44
C ALA A 247 -38.45 -6.53 -9.35
N GLY A 248 -37.18 -6.24 -9.04
CA GLY A 248 -36.05 -6.68 -9.87
C GLY A 248 -35.91 -5.92 -11.19
N GLN A 249 -36.52 -4.74 -11.30
CA GLN A 249 -36.39 -3.89 -12.49
C GLN A 249 -34.95 -3.39 -12.65
N PRO A 250 -34.47 -3.17 -13.90
CA PRO A 250 -33.12 -2.68 -14.15
C PRO A 250 -32.94 -1.19 -13.83
N ALA A 251 -34.04 -0.43 -13.67
CA ALA A 251 -34.05 0.99 -13.36
C ALA A 251 -35.14 1.30 -12.33
N ALA A 252 -34.91 2.32 -11.50
CA ALA A 252 -35.90 2.81 -10.55
C ALA A 252 -36.97 3.65 -11.24
N ARG A 253 -38.17 3.73 -10.64
CA ARG A 253 -39.24 4.65 -11.04
C ARG A 253 -39.67 5.50 -9.86
N LEU A 254 -40.27 6.65 -10.18
CA LEU A 254 -40.88 7.49 -9.16
C LEU A 254 -42.05 6.78 -8.48
N GLY A 255 -42.19 6.97 -7.17
CA GLY A 255 -43.21 6.34 -6.33
C GLY A 255 -42.90 4.90 -5.92
N GLU A 256 -41.88 4.26 -6.50
CA GLU A 256 -41.50 2.89 -6.18
C GLU A 256 -40.39 2.82 -5.13
N ALA A 257 -40.37 1.71 -4.39
CA ALA A 257 -39.34 1.45 -3.39
C ALA A 257 -38.02 1.00 -4.05
N VAL A 258 -36.92 1.62 -3.67
CA VAL A 258 -35.56 1.25 -4.04
C VAL A 258 -34.86 0.72 -2.79
N THR A 259 -34.29 -0.48 -2.90
CA THR A 259 -33.59 -1.14 -1.80
C THR A 259 -32.08 -0.96 -1.96
N LEU A 260 -31.46 -0.35 -0.97
CA LEU A 260 -30.02 -0.35 -0.76
C LEU A 260 -29.62 -1.58 0.06
N GLN A 261 -28.70 -2.39 -0.46
CA GLN A 261 -28.15 -3.56 0.22
C GLN A 261 -26.69 -3.30 0.61
N GLY A 262 -26.28 -3.78 1.79
CA GLY A 262 -24.89 -3.71 2.22
C GLY A 262 -24.72 -4.06 3.71
N HIS A 263 -23.95 -3.27 4.45
CA HIS A 263 -23.61 -3.53 5.84
C HIS A 263 -23.73 -2.28 6.72
N HIS A 264 -24.02 -2.50 8.02
CA HIS A 264 -24.11 -1.44 9.03
C HIS A 264 -25.08 -0.31 8.64
N LEU A 265 -26.19 -0.66 8.00
CA LEU A 265 -27.26 0.27 7.58
C LEU A 265 -28.35 0.46 8.65
N ASP A 266 -28.18 -0.14 9.82
CA ASP A 266 -29.03 -0.04 11.00
C ASP A 266 -28.64 1.13 11.91
N GLY A 267 -29.63 1.72 12.57
CA GLY A 267 -29.43 2.85 13.47
C GLY A 267 -30.62 3.80 13.49
N SER A 268 -30.35 5.05 13.84
CA SER A 268 -31.32 6.15 13.90
C SER A 268 -30.99 7.21 12.86
N ALA A 269 -31.94 8.14 12.60
CA ALA A 269 -31.79 9.23 11.62
C ALA A 269 -31.26 8.73 10.25
N ARG A 270 -31.93 7.70 9.70
CA ARG A 270 -31.56 7.02 8.46
C ARG A 270 -32.07 7.81 7.26
N GLU A 271 -31.16 8.24 6.41
CA GLU A 271 -31.42 9.08 5.25
C GLU A 271 -30.62 8.57 4.03
N VAL A 272 -31.15 8.82 2.84
CA VAL A 272 -30.49 8.54 1.57
C VAL A 272 -30.26 9.86 0.84
N LEU A 273 -29.00 10.19 0.60
CA LEU A 273 -28.60 11.35 -0.18
C LEU A 273 -28.49 10.94 -1.65
N LEU A 274 -29.27 11.60 -2.49
CA LEU A 274 -29.28 11.43 -3.94
C LEU A 274 -28.59 12.60 -4.62
N ALA A 275 -27.67 12.31 -5.53
CA ALA A 275 -26.98 13.33 -6.30
C ALA A 275 -26.98 13.04 -7.81
N SER A 276 -27.14 14.07 -8.63
CA SER A 276 -26.90 14.01 -10.07
C SER A 276 -26.22 15.30 -10.52
N GLU A 277 -24.95 15.22 -10.89
CA GLU A 277 -24.17 16.40 -11.30
C GLU A 277 -24.73 17.03 -12.57
N ARG A 278 -25.17 16.21 -13.55
CA ARG A 278 -25.73 16.69 -14.82
C ARG A 278 -26.95 17.59 -14.62
N PHE A 279 -27.75 17.32 -13.61
CA PHE A 279 -29.00 18.04 -13.33
C PHE A 279 -28.93 18.93 -12.08
N ALA A 280 -27.73 19.07 -11.49
CA ALA A 280 -27.49 19.77 -10.23
C ALA A 280 -28.46 19.36 -9.10
N VAL A 281 -28.80 18.07 -9.03
CA VAL A 281 -29.67 17.51 -7.98
C VAL A 281 -28.80 17.11 -6.80
N ALA A 282 -29.16 17.55 -5.60
CA ALA A 282 -28.55 17.16 -4.33
C ALA A 282 -29.62 17.13 -3.24
N GLU A 283 -30.28 15.98 -3.09
CA GLU A 283 -31.50 15.82 -2.31
C GLU A 283 -31.34 14.77 -1.23
N THR A 284 -32.02 14.94 -0.10
CA THR A 284 -32.02 13.98 1.00
C THR A 284 -33.42 13.42 1.18
N LEU A 285 -33.54 12.09 1.13
CA LEU A 285 -34.80 11.38 1.33
C LEU A 285 -34.73 10.52 2.60
N PRO A 286 -35.82 10.45 3.38
CA PRO A 286 -35.85 9.58 4.54
C PRO A 286 -35.84 8.11 4.10
N ALA A 287 -35.14 7.27 4.85
CA ALA A 287 -35.27 5.83 4.70
C ALA A 287 -36.63 5.35 5.22
N SER A 288 -37.20 4.34 4.57
CA SER A 288 -38.42 3.65 4.96
C SER A 288 -38.13 2.21 5.42
N GLY A 289 -39.09 1.60 6.10
CA GLY A 289 -39.00 0.22 6.58
C GLY A 289 -38.25 0.04 7.90
N ALA A 290 -37.98 -1.22 8.26
CA ALA A 290 -37.31 -1.59 9.51
C ALA A 290 -35.82 -1.20 9.50
N SER A 291 -35.26 -0.99 10.69
CA SER A 291 -33.83 -0.76 10.87
C SER A 291 -33.07 -2.09 10.83
N GLU A 292 -32.70 -2.51 9.62
CA GLU A 292 -31.91 -3.72 9.36
C GLU A 292 -30.47 -3.36 8.99
N SER A 293 -29.50 -4.15 9.46
CA SER A 293 -28.08 -3.88 9.19
C SER A 293 -27.72 -4.10 7.72
N GLY A 294 -28.37 -5.06 7.07
CA GLY A 294 -28.10 -5.46 5.69
C GLY A 294 -28.84 -4.66 4.62
N ARG A 295 -29.81 -3.83 5.03
CA ARG A 295 -30.80 -3.28 4.11
C ARG A 295 -31.34 -1.91 4.55
N MET A 296 -31.44 -1.00 3.59
CA MET A 296 -32.13 0.28 3.73
C MET A 296 -33.03 0.50 2.53
N VAL A 297 -34.26 0.98 2.73
CA VAL A 297 -35.22 1.24 1.64
C VAL A 297 -35.48 2.73 1.57
N PHE A 298 -35.65 3.28 0.38
CA PHE A 298 -36.14 4.64 0.16
C PHE A 298 -37.07 4.65 -1.06
N SER A 299 -37.80 5.74 -1.25
CA SER A 299 -38.60 5.95 -2.46
C SER A 299 -38.57 7.43 -2.82
N ILE A 300 -38.46 7.75 -4.12
CA ILE A 300 -38.59 9.12 -4.61
C ILE A 300 -40.09 9.38 -4.83
N PRO A 301 -40.76 10.28 -4.08
CA PRO A 301 -42.20 10.46 -4.24
C PRO A 301 -42.57 10.96 -5.64
N ALA A 302 -43.65 10.45 -6.22
CA ALA A 302 -44.13 10.88 -7.54
C ALA A 302 -44.48 12.38 -7.59
N SER A 303 -44.83 12.99 -6.45
CA SER A 303 -45.04 14.44 -6.33
C SER A 303 -43.78 15.28 -6.57
N ARG A 304 -42.58 14.68 -6.50
CA ARG A 304 -41.29 15.34 -6.78
C ARG A 304 -40.79 15.11 -8.21
N ALA A 305 -41.68 14.74 -9.14
CA ALA A 305 -41.31 14.50 -10.54
C ALA A 305 -40.60 15.68 -11.22
N ALA A 306 -40.93 16.92 -10.84
CA ALA A 306 -40.26 18.11 -11.36
C ALA A 306 -38.79 18.21 -10.90
N ASP A 307 -38.44 17.65 -9.74
CA ASP A 307 -37.10 17.76 -9.13
C ASP A 307 -36.14 16.69 -9.67
N PHE A 308 -36.67 15.53 -10.05
CA PHE A 308 -35.90 14.34 -10.44
C PHE A 308 -36.15 13.95 -11.90
N PRO A 309 -35.45 14.56 -12.88
CA PRO A 309 -35.53 14.15 -14.28
C PRO A 309 -34.97 12.73 -14.49
N VAL A 310 -35.34 12.09 -15.60
CA VAL A 310 -34.75 10.81 -16.02
C VAL A 310 -33.23 10.93 -16.10
N GLY A 311 -32.49 9.99 -15.54
CA GLY A 311 -31.04 10.06 -15.54
C GLY A 311 -30.33 9.09 -14.60
N VAL A 312 -29.01 9.25 -14.52
CA VAL A 312 -28.15 8.53 -13.58
C VAL A 312 -28.03 9.35 -12.29
N TYR A 313 -28.17 8.67 -11.16
CA TYR A 313 -28.09 9.23 -9.82
C TYR A 313 -27.11 8.43 -8.97
N GLU A 314 -26.36 9.12 -8.11
CA GLU A 314 -25.61 8.51 -7.02
C GLU A 314 -26.48 8.45 -5.77
N ALA A 315 -26.49 7.30 -5.11
CA ALA A 315 -27.09 7.11 -3.80
C ALA A 315 -26.01 6.91 -2.72
N ARG A 316 -26.22 7.55 -1.57
CA ARG A 316 -25.39 7.39 -0.36
C ARG A 316 -26.31 7.27 0.86
N ALA A 317 -26.05 6.31 1.74
CA ALA A 317 -26.74 6.22 3.01
C ALA A 317 -26.05 7.10 4.06
N ARG A 318 -26.85 7.80 4.88
CA ARG A 318 -26.43 8.51 6.07
C ARG A 318 -27.26 8.01 7.26
N LEU A 319 -26.59 7.66 8.35
CA LEU A 319 -27.27 7.21 9.56
C LEU A 319 -26.43 7.44 10.83
N VAL A 320 -27.10 7.47 11.99
CA VAL A 320 -26.46 7.48 13.30
C VAL A 320 -26.54 6.08 13.90
N ARG A 321 -25.38 5.40 14.00
CA ARG A 321 -25.30 4.05 14.57
C ARG A 321 -25.49 4.05 16.08
N ALA A 322 -25.90 2.90 16.61
CA ALA A 322 -26.02 2.71 18.05
C ALA A 322 -24.69 2.99 18.77
N GLY A 323 -24.74 3.82 19.81
CA GLY A 323 -23.54 4.20 20.58
C GLY A 323 -22.65 5.27 19.92
N GLU A 324 -23.02 5.81 18.76
CA GLU A 324 -22.32 6.93 18.14
C GLU A 324 -23.13 8.23 18.22
N PRO A 325 -22.50 9.37 18.57
CA PRO A 325 -23.19 10.65 18.66
C PRO A 325 -23.29 11.40 17.32
N ARG A 326 -22.57 10.96 16.29
CA ARG A 326 -22.46 11.65 15.00
C ARG A 326 -22.91 10.75 13.84
N PRO A 327 -23.54 11.31 12.79
CA PRO A 327 -23.91 10.55 11.61
C PRO A 327 -22.67 10.06 10.85
N ARG A 328 -22.84 8.92 10.18
CA ARG A 328 -21.87 8.30 9.29
C ARG A 328 -22.45 8.24 7.88
N ASP A 329 -21.59 8.49 6.91
CA ASP A 329 -21.88 8.35 5.49
C ASP A 329 -21.30 7.02 4.99
N SER A 330 -22.02 6.36 4.08
CA SER A 330 -21.52 5.22 3.32
C SER A 330 -20.67 5.65 2.11
N ASN A 331 -20.11 4.67 1.40
CA ASN A 331 -19.72 4.83 -0.01
C ASN A 331 -20.94 5.19 -0.89
N ARG A 332 -20.68 5.52 -2.16
CA ARG A 332 -21.70 5.89 -3.14
C ARG A 332 -21.86 4.80 -4.19
N LEU A 333 -23.08 4.56 -4.63
CA LEU A 333 -23.39 3.69 -5.76
C LEU A 333 -24.30 4.40 -6.77
N GLY A 334 -24.10 4.12 -8.06
CA GLY A 334 -24.94 4.66 -9.13
C GLY A 334 -26.19 3.81 -9.38
N PHE A 335 -27.29 4.45 -9.76
CA PHE A 335 -28.48 3.81 -10.31
C PHE A 335 -29.16 4.73 -11.33
N THR A 336 -30.07 4.18 -12.13
CA THR A 336 -30.84 4.93 -13.13
C THR A 336 -32.28 5.13 -12.68
N LEU A 337 -32.82 6.32 -12.95
CA LEU A 337 -34.24 6.62 -12.84
C LEU A 337 -34.83 6.59 -14.25
N ALA A 338 -35.76 5.68 -14.52
CA ALA A 338 -36.40 5.52 -15.82
C ALA A 338 -37.69 6.36 -15.95
N PRO A 339 -38.10 6.70 -17.20
CA PRO A 339 -39.42 7.26 -17.43
C PRO A 339 -40.50 6.19 -17.24
N ASP A 340 -41.69 6.63 -16.84
CA ASP A 340 -42.89 5.81 -16.70
C ASP A 340 -44.02 6.41 -17.54
N ILE A 341 -44.59 5.62 -18.45
CA ILE A 341 -45.69 6.07 -19.33
C ILE A 341 -47.00 5.88 -18.59
N THR A 342 -47.80 6.95 -18.45
CA THR A 342 -48.98 6.95 -17.58
C THR A 342 -50.31 6.88 -18.34
N ASN A 343 -50.28 6.94 -19.67
CA ASN A 343 -51.48 6.94 -20.52
C ASN A 343 -51.59 5.71 -21.44
N LEU A 344 -50.98 4.58 -21.05
CA LEU A 344 -51.09 3.29 -21.75
C LEU A 344 -51.85 2.26 -20.90
N PRO A 345 -52.57 1.30 -21.51
CA PRO A 345 -52.72 1.09 -22.96
C PRO A 345 -53.60 2.15 -23.65
N GLN A 346 -53.41 2.37 -24.95
CA GLN A 346 -54.19 3.35 -25.73
C GLN A 346 -54.49 2.86 -27.14
N THR A 347 -55.52 3.43 -27.79
CA THR A 347 -55.92 3.11 -29.17
C THR A 347 -55.89 4.35 -30.04
N VAL A 348 -55.28 4.26 -31.22
CA VAL A 348 -55.12 5.36 -32.17
C VAL A 348 -55.54 4.92 -33.57
N ALA A 349 -56.34 5.74 -34.24
CA ALA A 349 -56.76 5.50 -35.62
C ALA A 349 -55.76 6.07 -36.62
N ARG A 350 -55.62 5.39 -37.77
CA ARG A 350 -54.81 5.89 -38.89
C ARG A 350 -55.51 7.01 -39.64
N ASN A 351 -54.72 7.95 -40.15
CA ASN A 351 -55.19 8.95 -41.10
C ASN A 351 -55.35 8.33 -42.51
N PRO A 352 -55.97 9.03 -43.47
CA PRO A 352 -56.12 8.54 -44.85
C PRO A 352 -54.79 8.28 -45.60
N ALA A 353 -53.67 8.82 -45.13
CA ALA A 353 -52.34 8.57 -45.67
C ALA A 353 -51.68 7.30 -45.09
N GLY A 354 -52.29 6.68 -44.07
CA GLY A 354 -51.79 5.47 -43.42
C GLY A 354 -50.94 5.72 -42.16
N ASP A 355 -50.80 6.97 -41.72
CA ASP A 355 -50.00 7.34 -40.55
C ASP A 355 -50.86 7.43 -39.29
N ALA A 356 -50.26 7.21 -38.12
CA ALA A 356 -50.92 7.38 -36.82
C ALA A 356 -50.18 8.43 -35.98
N THR A 357 -50.92 9.36 -35.37
CA THR A 357 -50.35 10.33 -34.43
C THR A 357 -50.71 9.92 -33.00
N VAL A 358 -49.70 9.76 -32.15
CA VAL A 358 -49.85 9.32 -30.77
C VAL A 358 -49.23 10.31 -29.79
N THR A 359 -49.98 10.67 -28.76
CA THR A 359 -49.49 11.49 -27.64
C THR A 359 -49.14 10.58 -26.47
N ILE A 360 -47.89 10.65 -26.01
CA ILE A 360 -47.40 9.88 -24.85
C ILE A 360 -47.29 10.83 -23.67
N THR A 361 -47.96 10.49 -22.57
CA THR A 361 -47.82 11.17 -21.28
C THR A 361 -46.94 10.32 -20.37
N PHE A 362 -45.94 10.93 -19.75
CA PHE A 362 -44.95 10.23 -18.93
C PHE A 362 -44.48 11.07 -17.74
N THR A 363 -43.86 10.39 -16.78
CA THR A 363 -43.22 11.00 -15.62
C THR A 363 -41.85 10.35 -15.40
N PRO A 364 -40.80 11.06 -14.96
CA PRO A 364 -40.71 12.51 -14.73
C PRO A 364 -40.72 13.37 -16.02
N GLU A 365 -40.85 14.70 -15.87
CA GLU A 365 -40.80 15.66 -16.98
C GLU A 365 -39.45 15.62 -17.71
N LEU A 366 -39.50 15.71 -19.04
CA LEU A 366 -38.31 15.82 -19.88
C LEU A 366 -37.73 17.24 -19.78
N ARG A 367 -36.46 17.37 -19.38
CA ARG A 367 -35.76 18.65 -19.29
C ARG A 367 -35.05 19.03 -20.59
N ALA A 368 -34.71 20.32 -20.72
CA ALA A 368 -33.90 20.82 -21.82
C ALA A 368 -32.55 20.09 -21.90
N GLY A 369 -32.16 19.68 -23.10
CA GLY A 369 -30.92 18.93 -23.34
C GLY A 369 -31.02 17.41 -23.13
N GLN A 370 -32.20 16.88 -22.83
CA GLN A 370 -32.47 15.45 -22.85
C GLN A 370 -33.01 15.01 -24.22
N ARG A 371 -32.66 13.80 -24.65
CA ARG A 371 -33.16 13.21 -25.89
C ARG A 371 -34.15 12.09 -25.59
N ALA A 372 -35.39 12.27 -26.04
CA ALA A 372 -36.43 11.25 -25.97
C ALA A 372 -36.62 10.55 -27.33
N THR A 373 -36.84 9.24 -27.34
CA THR A 373 -37.33 8.46 -28.49
C THR A 373 -38.40 7.48 -28.03
N LEU A 374 -39.44 7.28 -28.86
CA LEU A 374 -40.47 6.29 -28.62
C LEU A 374 -40.17 5.04 -29.44
N ILE A 375 -40.21 3.87 -28.81
CA ILE A 375 -40.06 2.60 -29.51
C ILE A 375 -41.41 1.90 -29.48
N VAL A 376 -42.00 1.72 -30.66
CA VAL A 376 -43.27 1.02 -30.89
C VAL A 376 -42.97 -0.29 -31.61
N GLY A 377 -43.11 -1.41 -30.90
CA GLY A 377 -42.67 -2.72 -31.37
C GLY A 377 -41.17 -2.73 -31.67
N GLN A 378 -40.81 -2.73 -32.95
CA GLN A 378 -39.42 -2.70 -33.44
C GLN A 378 -39.00 -1.34 -34.03
N ARG A 379 -39.91 -0.36 -34.10
CA ARG A 379 -39.68 0.92 -34.76
C ARG A 379 -39.35 1.99 -33.73
N GLU A 380 -38.24 2.71 -33.94
CA GLU A 380 -37.85 3.86 -33.14
C GLU A 380 -38.30 5.16 -33.82
N LEU A 381 -38.94 6.04 -33.06
CA LEU A 381 -39.58 7.27 -33.54
C LEU A 381 -39.04 8.46 -32.76
N ALA A 382 -38.72 9.53 -33.49
CA ALA A 382 -38.39 10.81 -32.90
C ALA A 382 -39.67 11.59 -32.53
N PRO A 383 -39.66 12.34 -31.42
CA PRO A 383 -40.78 13.21 -31.08
C PRO A 383 -40.91 14.36 -32.09
N GLN A 384 -42.13 14.84 -32.27
CA GLN A 384 -42.41 16.12 -32.92
C GLN A 384 -41.80 17.27 -32.11
N ALA A 385 -41.73 18.48 -32.68
CA ALA A 385 -41.18 19.64 -31.99
C ALA A 385 -41.92 19.91 -30.67
N TYR A 386 -41.16 20.04 -29.58
CA TYR A 386 -41.68 20.29 -28.23
C TYR A 386 -40.86 21.39 -27.54
N THR A 387 -41.42 21.95 -26.47
CA THR A 387 -40.72 22.89 -25.58
C THR A 387 -40.56 22.24 -24.21
N ALA A 388 -39.34 22.18 -23.69
CA ALA A 388 -39.05 21.65 -22.36
C ALA A 388 -39.16 22.75 -21.28
N PRO A 389 -39.53 22.42 -20.03
CA PRO A 389 -39.88 21.08 -19.54
C PRO A 389 -41.27 20.62 -20.03
N THR A 390 -41.42 19.32 -20.31
CA THR A 390 -42.70 18.73 -20.73
C THR A 390 -42.87 17.30 -20.21
N ALA A 391 -44.10 16.94 -19.83
CA ALA A 391 -44.52 15.57 -19.50
C ALA A 391 -45.24 14.86 -20.66
N THR A 392 -45.38 15.55 -21.81
CA THR A 392 -46.11 15.03 -22.97
C THR A 392 -45.29 15.23 -24.25
N LEU A 393 -45.28 14.20 -25.09
CA LEU A 393 -44.64 14.23 -26.40
C LEU A 393 -45.55 13.61 -27.45
N ASP A 394 -45.61 14.25 -28.62
CA ASP A 394 -46.34 13.75 -29.78
C ASP A 394 -45.39 13.04 -30.75
N PHE A 395 -45.83 11.91 -31.28
CA PHE A 395 -45.08 11.10 -32.23
C PHE A 395 -45.95 10.79 -33.44
N VAL A 396 -45.33 10.79 -34.63
CA VAL A 396 -45.97 10.38 -35.88
C VAL A 396 -45.38 9.04 -36.28
N ILE A 397 -46.25 8.06 -36.51
CA ILE A 397 -45.91 6.71 -36.95
C ILE A 397 -46.22 6.63 -38.44
N ASP A 398 -45.22 6.86 -39.29
CA ASP A 398 -45.40 6.80 -40.74
C ASP A 398 -45.74 5.36 -41.17
N ASN A 399 -46.69 5.15 -42.08
CA ASN A 399 -47.10 3.80 -42.50
C ASN A 399 -47.38 2.88 -41.30
N ALA A 400 -48.31 3.28 -40.43
CA ALA A 400 -48.59 2.59 -39.19
C ALA A 400 -49.23 1.21 -39.43
N GLU A 401 -48.60 0.16 -38.93
CA GLU A 401 -49.14 -1.21 -39.00
C GLU A 401 -50.27 -1.39 -37.99
N THR A 402 -51.42 -1.90 -38.46
CA THR A 402 -52.55 -2.20 -37.56
C THR A 402 -52.21 -3.32 -36.60
N GLY A 403 -52.69 -3.21 -35.36
CA GLY A 403 -52.48 -4.22 -34.33
C GLY A 403 -52.03 -3.62 -33.00
N ALA A 404 -51.80 -4.48 -32.01
CA ALA A 404 -51.33 -4.09 -30.69
C ALA A 404 -49.81 -4.21 -30.61
N HIS A 405 -49.15 -3.08 -30.38
CA HIS A 405 -47.69 -2.98 -30.31
C HIS A 405 -47.26 -2.61 -28.89
N LEU A 406 -46.20 -3.25 -28.38
CA LEU A 406 -45.59 -2.85 -27.11
C LEU A 406 -44.85 -1.53 -27.28
N VAL A 407 -44.98 -0.66 -26.30
CA VAL A 407 -44.39 0.69 -26.32
C VAL A 407 -43.42 0.86 -25.17
N ARG A 408 -42.26 1.45 -25.47
CA ARG A 408 -41.33 1.95 -24.45
C ARG A 408 -40.82 3.33 -24.83
N LEU A 409 -40.65 4.17 -23.81
CA LEU A 409 -40.03 5.49 -23.95
C LEU A 409 -38.57 5.39 -23.53
N ARG A 410 -37.67 5.88 -24.37
CA ARG A 410 -36.24 5.99 -24.09
C ARG A 410 -35.90 7.45 -23.88
N VAL A 411 -35.30 7.78 -22.74
CA VAL A 411 -34.78 9.13 -22.47
C VAL A 411 -33.30 9.04 -22.11
N ASP A 412 -32.44 9.69 -22.89
CA ASP A 412 -30.97 9.65 -22.75
C ASP A 412 -30.38 8.23 -22.64
N GLY A 413 -30.99 7.27 -23.35
CA GLY A 413 -30.57 5.86 -23.36
C GLY A 413 -31.15 5.00 -22.23
N ILE A 414 -31.97 5.56 -21.34
CA ILE A 414 -32.68 4.82 -20.29
C ILE A 414 -34.10 4.48 -20.79
N ASP A 415 -34.40 3.18 -20.85
CA ASP A 415 -35.71 2.67 -21.30
C ASP A 415 -36.71 2.58 -20.15
N SER A 416 -37.98 2.93 -20.43
CA SER A 416 -39.10 2.58 -19.54
C SER A 416 -39.24 1.05 -19.46
N PRO A 417 -39.35 0.47 -18.25
CA PRO A 417 -39.54 -0.98 -18.11
C PRO A 417 -40.78 -1.50 -18.84
N ILE A 418 -40.65 -2.65 -19.53
CA ILE A 418 -41.77 -3.32 -20.23
C ILE A 418 -42.01 -4.75 -19.76
N ILE A 419 -41.12 -5.30 -18.94
CA ILE A 419 -41.20 -6.68 -18.45
C ILE A 419 -41.63 -6.63 -16.97
N ASP A 420 -42.65 -7.40 -16.65
CA ASP A 420 -43.03 -7.73 -15.29
C ASP A 420 -42.20 -8.93 -14.79
N HIS A 421 -41.21 -8.62 -13.96
CA HIS A 421 -40.34 -9.58 -13.29
C HIS A 421 -40.95 -10.14 -11.99
N SER A 422 -42.13 -9.67 -11.57
CA SER A 422 -42.80 -10.16 -10.35
C SER A 422 -43.53 -11.49 -10.54
N VAL A 423 -43.74 -11.92 -11.79
CA VAL A 423 -44.41 -13.17 -12.16
C VAL A 423 -43.44 -14.18 -12.79
N VAL A 424 -43.71 -15.47 -12.60
CA VAL A 424 -42.91 -16.58 -13.17
C VAL A 424 -43.78 -17.45 -14.08
N PRO A 425 -43.47 -17.58 -15.38
CA PRO A 425 -42.41 -16.88 -16.11
C PRO A 425 -42.71 -15.38 -16.27
N PRO A 426 -41.68 -14.51 -16.45
CA PRO A 426 -41.86 -13.09 -16.69
C PRO A 426 -42.78 -12.81 -17.87
N ARG A 427 -43.59 -11.74 -17.78
CA ARG A 427 -44.56 -11.33 -18.81
C ARG A 427 -44.36 -9.88 -19.18
N PHE A 428 -44.90 -9.44 -20.31
CA PHE A 428 -44.89 -8.01 -20.63
C PHE A 428 -45.95 -7.26 -19.83
N LEU A 429 -45.61 -6.05 -19.39
CA LEU A 429 -46.57 -5.07 -18.86
C LEU A 429 -47.56 -4.68 -19.97
N ASP A 430 -48.77 -4.27 -19.59
CA ASP A 430 -49.82 -3.87 -20.53
C ASP A 430 -49.60 -2.43 -21.06
N LEU A 431 -48.41 -2.19 -21.61
CA LEU A 431 -48.00 -0.92 -22.21
C LEU A 431 -48.19 -0.99 -23.73
N ARG A 432 -49.43 -1.20 -24.16
CA ARG A 432 -49.76 -1.45 -25.57
C ARG A 432 -50.42 -0.26 -26.25
N LEU A 433 -49.96 0.03 -27.46
CA LEU A 433 -50.60 0.94 -28.41
C LEU A 433 -51.31 0.10 -29.48
N THR A 434 -52.63 0.22 -29.55
CA THR A 434 -53.44 -0.45 -30.57
C THR A 434 -53.73 0.50 -31.72
N ILE A 435 -53.29 0.15 -32.92
CA ILE A 435 -53.48 0.95 -34.13
C ILE A 435 -54.60 0.33 -34.97
N THR A 436 -55.63 1.13 -35.29
CA THR A 436 -56.82 0.71 -36.08
C THR A 436 -56.85 1.37 -37.46
#